data_AF-A0ABD6RLC4-F1
#
_entry.id   AF-A0ABD6RLC4-F1
#
_cell.length_a   1.000
_cell.length_b   1.000
_cell.length_c   1.000
_cell.angle_alpha   90.00
_cell.angle_beta   90.00
_cell.angle_gamma   90.00
#
_symmetry.space_group_name_H-M   'P 1'
#
loop_
_entity.id
_entity.type
_entity.pdbx_description
1 polymer ?
#
loop_
_entity_poly.entity_id
_entity_poly.type
_entity_poly.pdbx_seq_one_letter_code
_entity_poly.pdbx_strand_id
1 'polypeptide(L)' 'TNAEVDQAKSTGTTEVNGVNPTAQSKPVAKQAINEALKVKEAAIDSRTDLTDEEKAIAKADAKAKADEAK' A
#
# COMPACT_ATOMS: atom_id res chain seq x y z
N THR A 1 -43.13 -12.55 -20.78
CA THR A 1 -42.95 -14.03 -20.90
C THR A 1 -41.92 -14.48 -19.89
N ASN A 2 -41.90 -15.74 -19.42
CA ASN A 2 -40.87 -16.17 -18.44
C ASN A 2 -39.43 -16.04 -18.99
N ALA A 3 -39.28 -16.13 -20.31
CA ALA A 3 -38.00 -15.99 -21.02
C ALA A 3 -37.30 -14.63 -20.81
N GLU A 4 -38.04 -13.54 -20.71
CA GLU A 4 -37.46 -12.19 -20.49
C GLU A 4 -36.91 -12.05 -19.06
N VAL A 5 -37.58 -12.68 -18.10
CA VAL A 5 -37.14 -12.72 -16.69
C VAL A 5 -35.87 -13.56 -16.55
N ASP A 6 -35.82 -14.69 -17.25
CA ASP A 6 -34.65 -15.57 -17.25
C ASP A 6 -33.42 -14.89 -17.90
N GLN A 7 -33.64 -14.14 -18.99
CA GLN A 7 -32.59 -13.34 -19.61
C GLN A 7 -32.08 -12.23 -18.69
N ALA A 8 -32.99 -11.45 -18.09
CA ALA A 8 -32.62 -10.40 -17.15
C ALA A 8 -31.81 -10.93 -15.95
N LYS A 9 -32.19 -12.12 -15.44
CA LYS A 9 -31.46 -12.80 -14.36
C LYS A 9 -30.05 -13.22 -14.78
N SER A 10 -29.90 -13.78 -15.98
CA SER A 10 -28.59 -14.14 -16.53
C SER A 10 -27.70 -12.91 -16.70
N THR A 11 -28.23 -11.82 -17.28
CA THR A 11 -27.49 -10.57 -17.48
C THR A 11 -27.06 -9.96 -16.15
N GLY A 12 -27.98 -9.82 -15.19
CA GLY A 12 -27.65 -9.27 -13.87
C GLY A 12 -26.63 -10.11 -13.11
N THR A 13 -26.68 -11.44 -13.23
CA THR A 13 -25.68 -12.32 -12.59
C THR A 13 -24.30 -12.16 -13.23
N THR A 14 -24.24 -12.04 -14.56
CA THR A 14 -22.99 -11.77 -15.29
C THR A 14 -22.40 -10.41 -14.92
N GLU A 15 -23.22 -9.36 -14.84
CA GLU A 15 -22.76 -8.02 -14.46
C GLU A 15 -22.19 -8.00 -13.04
N VAL A 16 -22.88 -8.63 -12.08
CA VAL A 16 -22.40 -8.73 -10.69
C VAL A 16 -21.11 -9.54 -10.59
N ASN A 17 -21.01 -10.67 -11.30
CA ASN A 17 -19.80 -11.49 -11.32
C ASN A 17 -18.62 -10.82 -12.05
N GLY A 18 -18.91 -9.90 -12.97
CA GLY A 18 -17.90 -9.11 -13.69
C GLY A 18 -17.28 -7.99 -12.84
N VAL A 19 -17.85 -7.68 -11.67
CA VAL A 19 -17.27 -6.71 -10.75
C VAL A 19 -16.06 -7.33 -10.05
N ASN A 20 -14.86 -6.99 -10.52
CA ASN A 20 -13.60 -7.25 -9.83
C ASN A 20 -13.13 -5.95 -9.14
N PRO A 21 -13.40 -5.75 -7.84
CA PRO A 21 -12.98 -4.53 -7.15
C PRO A 21 -11.46 -4.46 -7.09
N THR A 22 -10.86 -3.49 -7.78
CA THR A 22 -9.42 -3.26 -7.66
C THR A 22 -9.10 -2.66 -6.30
N ALA A 23 -8.27 -3.32 -5.50
CA ALA A 23 -7.86 -2.83 -4.17
C ALA A 23 -6.84 -1.68 -4.29
N GLN A 24 -7.30 -0.48 -4.64
CA GLN A 24 -6.46 0.71 -4.86
C GLN A 24 -5.81 1.25 -3.58
N SER A 25 -6.44 1.07 -2.42
CA SER A 25 -5.94 1.62 -1.15
C SER A 25 -4.63 0.97 -0.68
N LYS A 26 -4.37 -0.30 -1.03
CA LYS A 26 -3.15 -1.03 -0.60
C LYS A 26 -1.88 -0.49 -1.29
N PRO A 27 -1.83 -0.31 -2.62
CA PRO A 27 -0.69 0.34 -3.28
C PRO A 27 -0.40 1.76 -2.76
N VAL A 28 -1.44 2.58 -2.58
CA VAL A 28 -1.29 3.97 -2.11
C VAL A 28 -0.72 4.02 -0.69
N ALA A 29 -1.22 3.18 0.22
CA ALA A 29 -0.68 3.08 1.58
C ALA A 29 0.80 2.66 1.59
N LYS A 30 1.18 1.66 0.78
CA LYS A 30 2.57 1.21 0.65
C LYS A 30 3.49 2.31 0.11
N GLN A 31 3.02 3.10 -0.84
CA GLN A 31 3.77 4.22 -1.38
C GLN A 31 4.00 5.30 -0.31
N ALA A 32 2.95 5.68 0.43
CA ALA A 32 3.06 6.66 1.49
C ALA A 32 4.07 6.24 2.59
N ILE A 33 4.08 4.96 2.96
CA ILE A 33 5.06 4.41 3.91
C ILE A 33 6.49 4.51 3.38
N ASN A 34 6.72 4.19 2.10
CA ASN A 34 8.05 4.31 1.48
C ASN A 34 8.52 5.77 1.42
N GLU A 35 7.63 6.72 1.12
CA GLU A 35 7.97 8.13 1.07
C GLU A 35 8.31 8.69 2.47
N ALA A 36 7.50 8.33 3.48
CA ALA A 36 7.80 8.67 4.87
C ALA A 36 9.14 8.08 5.35
N LEU A 37 9.45 6.82 4.97
CA LEU A 37 10.74 6.20 5.28
C LEU A 37 11.90 7.01 4.67
N LYS A 38 11.82 7.36 3.37
CA LYS A 38 12.85 8.13 2.67
C LYS A 38 13.11 9.48 3.34
N VAL A 39 12.05 10.20 3.73
CA VAL A 39 12.17 11.48 4.45
C VAL A 39 12.90 11.29 5.79
N LYS A 40 12.56 10.22 6.53
CA LYS A 40 13.19 9.92 7.82
C LYS A 40 14.66 9.55 7.67
N GLU A 41 15.01 8.73 6.67
CA GLU A 41 16.41 8.38 6.37
C GLU A 41 17.23 9.61 6.02
N ALA A 42 16.71 10.51 5.17
CA ALA A 42 17.38 11.76 4.81
C ALA A 42 17.59 12.67 6.03
N ALA A 43 16.60 12.75 6.92
CA ALA A 43 16.75 13.50 8.17
C ALA A 43 17.84 12.90 9.07
N ILE A 44 17.92 11.57 9.19
CA ILE A 44 18.99 10.87 9.93
C ILE A 44 20.36 11.15 9.32
N ASP A 45 20.48 11.08 8.00
CA ASP A 45 21.75 11.32 7.30
C ASP A 45 22.28 12.75 7.54
N SER A 46 21.37 13.73 7.62
CA SER A 46 21.70 15.15 7.87
C SER A 46 22.18 15.46 9.29
N ARG A 47 22.03 14.54 10.26
CA ARG A 47 22.46 14.74 11.65
C ARG A 47 23.98 14.73 11.74
N THR A 48 24.59 15.82 12.17
CA THR A 48 26.07 15.93 12.32
C THR A 48 26.57 15.53 13.71
N ASP A 49 25.65 15.31 14.65
CA ASP A 49 25.92 14.93 16.03
C ASP A 49 25.94 13.40 16.24
N LEU A 50 25.60 12.62 15.21
CA LEU A 50 25.60 11.16 15.23
C LEU A 50 26.81 10.61 14.48
N THR A 51 27.35 9.50 15.00
CA THR A 51 28.30 8.67 14.29
C THR A 51 27.63 7.92 13.13
N ASP A 52 28.44 7.43 12.19
CA ASP A 52 27.93 6.64 11.07
C ASP A 52 27.26 5.33 11.52
N GLU A 53 27.77 4.72 12.60
CA GLU A 53 27.21 3.50 13.20
C GLU A 53 25.80 3.77 13.78
N GLU A 54 25.64 4.88 14.53
CA GLU A 54 24.34 5.27 15.08
C GLU A 54 23.33 5.61 13.98
N LYS A 55 23.78 6.28 12.91
CA LYS A 55 22.93 6.52 11.73
C LYS A 55 22.52 5.21 11.06
N ALA A 56 23.44 4.26 10.90
CA ALA A 56 23.14 2.97 10.30
C ALA A 56 22.09 2.20 11.10
N ILE A 57 22.23 2.14 12.43
CA ILE A 57 21.26 1.51 13.34
C ILE A 57 19.90 2.21 13.25
N ALA A 58 19.87 3.55 13.29
CA ALA A 58 18.63 4.32 13.21
C ALA A 58 17.89 4.13 11.88
N LYS A 59 18.63 4.04 10.75
CA LYS A 59 18.05 3.74 9.43
C LYS A 59 17.54 2.31 9.35
N ALA A 60 18.27 1.32 9.88
CA ALA A 60 17.82 -0.06 9.93
C ALA A 60 16.52 -0.22 10.73
N ASP A 61 16.42 0.44 11.89
CA ASP A 61 15.21 0.46 12.70
C ASP A 61 14.03 1.15 12.00
N ALA A 62 14.27 2.29 11.34
CA ALA A 62 13.24 2.97 10.54
C ALA A 62 12.73 2.08 9.40
N LYS A 63 13.62 1.38 8.70
CA LYS A 63 13.28 0.44 7.64
C LYS A 63 12.47 -0.75 8.16
N ALA A 64 12.86 -1.33 9.29
CA ALA A 64 12.13 -2.45 9.90
C ALA A 64 10.67 -2.08 10.22
N LYS A 65 10.46 -0.91 10.84
CA LYS A 65 9.11 -0.39 11.13
C LYS A 65 8.30 -0.10 9.86
N ALA A 66 8.94 0.40 8.81
CA ALA A 66 8.27 0.63 7.54
C ALA A 66 7.88 -0.68 6.83
N ASP A 67 8.68 -1.73 6.98
CA ASP A 67 8.38 -3.05 6.41
C ASP A 67 7.28 -3.77 7.21
N GLU A 68 7.21 -3.59 8.54
CA GLU A 68 6.11 -4.09 9.38
C GLU A 68 4.76 -3.43 9.04
N ALA A 69 4.77 -2.16 8.62
CA ALA A 69 3.55 -1.40 8.31
C ALA A 69 2.92 -1.71 6.93
N LYS A 70 3.60 -2.48 6.07
CA LYS A 70 3.19 -2.76 4.68
C LYS A 70 2.38 -4.05 4.51
#